data_AF-A0A919SIH9-F1
#
_entry.id   AF-A0A919SIH9-F1
#
_cell.length_a   1.000
_cell.length_b   1.000
_cell.length_c   1.000
_cell.angle_alpha   90.00
_cell.angle_beta   90.00
_cell.angle_gamma   90.00
#
_symmetry.space_group_name_H-M   'P 1'
#
loop_
_entity.id
_entity.type
_entity.pdbx_description
1 polymer ?
#
loop_
_entity_poly.entity_id
_entity_poly.type
_entity_poly.pdbx_seq_one_letter_code
_entity_poly.pdbx_strand_id
1 'polypeptide(L)'
;MSPEEARIVDEVARLGVADLDQPWDRAVLEFRALSGSAEFGRSVYRGGDQLEDFPPDGSISPLFELRRLMYVPGAGTWFSVEVDVTPDLRAATRFGYDTEPAWYLPRDDETYVDDLALFPRDEEHLPDWLRQKVVRAGSERELDWSGLRFQASFTRDGRLSTSLDFHPPPGAGRWAADIVGRLAAQGIHARVGHSVDDESGVTYPDVRVRLGDGYCSVAFWADDIFWSVDVAASQSDPHTARHAVTAVREVVGDVTGWTFVDAKVTTGYERAMLGLPR
;
A
#
# COMPACT_ATOMS: atom_id res chain seq x y z
N MET A 1 -14.62 10.42 28.74
CA MET A 1 -13.27 9.92 29.04
C MET A 1 -13.39 8.88 30.14
N SER A 2 -12.80 7.70 29.95
CA SER A 2 -12.74 6.65 30.98
C SER A 2 -11.80 7.06 32.12
N PRO A 3 -11.88 6.43 33.32
CA PRO A 3 -10.94 6.72 34.41
C PRO A 3 -9.48 6.46 34.05
N GLU A 4 -9.22 5.47 33.19
CA GLU A 4 -7.88 5.13 32.73
C GLU A 4 -7.33 6.18 31.75
N GLU A 5 -8.14 6.63 30.79
CA GLU A 5 -7.80 7.75 29.90
C GLU A 5 -7.51 9.02 30.71
N ALA A 6 -8.34 9.34 31.71
CA ALA A 6 -8.15 10.51 32.56
C ALA A 6 -6.84 10.45 33.35
N ARG A 7 -6.50 9.28 33.90
CA ARG A 7 -5.22 9.06 34.60
C ARG A 7 -4.02 9.35 33.69
N ILE A 8 -4.08 8.91 32.44
CA ILE A 8 -3.00 9.15 31.46
C ILE A 8 -2.91 10.64 31.12
N VAL A 9 -4.04 11.33 30.93
CA VAL A 9 -4.05 12.78 30.70
C VAL A 9 -3.43 13.54 31.86
N ASP A 10 -3.77 13.19 33.10
CA ASP A 10 -3.19 13.80 34.31
C ASP A 10 -1.68 13.54 34.39
N GLU A 11 -1.24 12.34 34.00
CA GLU A 11 0.18 11.98 33.92
C GLU A 11 0.93 12.80 32.87
N VAL A 12 0.38 12.96 31.67
CA VAL A 12 0.95 13.80 30.60
C VAL A 12 1.05 15.24 31.06
N ALA A 13 -0.01 15.79 31.65
CA ALA A 13 -0.05 17.16 32.13
C ALA A 13 1.05 17.40 33.17
N ARG A 14 1.18 16.51 34.17
CA ARG A 14 2.22 16.58 35.20
C ARG A 14 3.62 16.48 34.62
N LEU A 15 3.88 15.54 33.71
CA LEU A 15 5.20 15.32 33.13
C LEU A 15 5.60 16.45 32.16
N GLY A 16 4.64 16.96 31.38
CA GLY A 16 4.87 17.98 30.35
C GLY A 16 5.21 19.38 30.91
N VAL A 17 4.97 19.62 32.19
CA VAL A 17 5.29 20.90 32.88
C VAL A 17 6.28 20.74 34.03
N ALA A 18 6.87 19.55 34.20
CA ALA A 18 7.67 19.20 35.38
C ALA A 18 8.97 20.03 35.55
N ASP A 19 9.48 20.60 34.46
CA ASP A 19 10.69 21.42 34.36
C ASP A 19 10.42 22.93 34.42
N LEU A 20 9.14 23.34 34.52
CA LEU A 20 8.78 24.76 34.60
C LEU A 20 9.01 25.32 36.01
N ASP A 21 10.24 25.77 36.28
CA ASP A 21 10.66 26.29 37.58
C ASP A 21 10.20 27.74 37.87
N GLN A 22 9.82 28.48 36.82
CA GLN A 22 9.41 29.88 36.91
C GLN A 22 7.88 30.01 36.80
N PRO A 23 7.23 31.01 37.43
CA PRO A 23 5.78 31.17 37.36
C PRO A 23 5.25 31.22 35.93
N TRP A 24 4.13 30.55 35.67
CA TRP A 24 3.46 30.49 34.37
C TRP A 24 1.94 30.50 34.58
N ASP A 25 1.20 30.91 33.55
CA ASP A 25 -0.26 31.07 33.63
C ASP A 25 -1.00 29.90 32.96
N ARG A 26 -0.44 29.40 31.86
CA ARG A 26 -0.99 28.30 31.06
C ARG A 26 0.12 27.62 30.27
N ALA A 27 0.02 26.32 30.06
CA ALA A 27 0.84 25.58 29.12
C ALA A 27 -0.05 24.78 28.16
N VAL A 28 0.26 24.78 26.88
CA VAL A 28 -0.42 23.94 25.88
C VAL A 28 0.59 22.93 25.37
N LEU A 29 0.32 21.66 25.60
CA LEU A 29 1.08 20.54 25.07
C LEU A 29 0.42 20.08 23.77
N GLU A 30 1.16 20.04 22.68
CA GLU A 30 0.65 19.65 21.37
C GLU A 30 1.33 18.37 20.92
N PHE A 31 0.54 17.32 20.70
CA PHE A 31 1.05 16.04 20.25
C PHE A 31 0.36 15.61 18.95
N ARG A 32 1.17 15.17 17.99
CA ARG A 32 0.72 14.65 16.70
C ARG A 32 1.44 13.34 16.47
N ALA A 33 0.71 12.30 16.04
CA ALA A 33 1.31 10.98 15.88
C ALA A 33 0.71 10.17 14.74
N LEU A 34 1.56 9.29 14.22
CA LEU A 34 1.25 8.13 13.40
C LEU A 34 1.97 6.92 14.02
N SER A 35 1.77 5.72 13.46
CA SER A 35 2.51 4.54 13.87
C SER A 35 4.02 4.77 13.77
N GLY A 36 4.72 4.73 14.91
CA GLY A 36 6.18 4.84 14.95
C GLY A 36 6.76 6.25 14.74
N SER A 37 5.93 7.28 14.60
CA SER A 37 6.38 8.68 14.45
C SER A 37 5.51 9.64 15.23
N ALA A 38 6.12 10.61 15.89
CA ALA A 38 5.39 11.66 16.60
C ALA A 38 6.15 12.98 16.61
N GLU A 39 5.39 14.06 16.72
CA GLU A 39 5.87 15.39 17.08
C GLU A 39 5.23 15.80 18.40
N PHE A 40 6.04 16.42 19.24
CA PHE A 40 5.59 16.95 20.51
C PHE A 40 6.17 18.34 20.71
N GLY A 41 5.32 19.28 21.09
CA GLY A 41 5.68 20.66 21.34
C GLY A 41 4.97 21.20 22.56
N ARG A 42 5.50 22.27 23.12
CA ARG A 42 4.89 22.98 24.24
C ARG A 42 4.92 24.49 23.99
N SER A 43 3.78 25.13 24.22
CA SER A 43 3.66 26.59 24.33
C SER A 43 3.40 26.96 25.77
N VAL A 44 4.25 27.80 26.37
CA VAL A 44 4.11 28.31 27.74
C VAL A 44 3.74 29.79 27.70
N TYR A 45 2.70 30.16 28.44
CA TYR A 45 2.21 31.53 28.55
C TYR A 45 2.56 32.12 29.92
N ARG A 46 3.18 33.30 29.93
CA ARG A 46 3.58 34.02 31.15
C ARG A 46 3.41 35.52 30.98
N GLY A 47 2.52 36.13 31.75
CA GLY A 47 2.41 37.60 31.81
C GLY A 47 2.10 38.26 30.47
N GLY A 48 1.53 37.52 29.51
CA GLY A 48 1.27 37.96 28.14
C GLY A 48 2.31 37.50 27.10
N ASP A 49 3.47 37.00 27.54
CA ASP A 49 4.48 36.41 26.65
C ASP A 49 4.15 34.95 26.34
N GLN A 50 4.49 34.50 25.12
CA GLN A 50 4.42 33.09 24.69
C GLN A 50 5.83 32.59 24.38
N LEU A 51 6.20 31.46 24.96
CA LEU A 51 7.45 30.76 24.70
C LEU A 51 7.14 29.38 24.12
N GLU A 52 7.75 29.04 22.99
CA GLU A 52 7.65 27.72 22.37
C GLU A 52 8.94 26.92 22.65
N ASP A 53 8.78 25.69 23.13
CA ASP A 53 9.87 24.77 23.40
C ASP A 53 9.44 23.29 23.31
N PHE A 54 10.32 22.41 23.75
CA PHE A 54 10.05 20.98 23.87
C PHE A 54 9.86 20.62 25.35
N PRO A 55 8.78 19.92 25.71
CA PRO A 55 8.58 19.38 27.05
C PRO A 55 9.52 18.19 27.32
N PRO A 56 9.66 17.74 28.58
CA PRO A 56 10.58 16.65 28.93
C PRO A 56 10.28 15.32 28.20
N ASP A 57 11.31 14.65 27.67
CA ASP A 57 11.21 13.44 26.83
C ASP A 57 10.26 12.34 27.36
N GLY A 58 10.17 12.18 28.69
CA GLY A 58 9.36 11.15 29.34
C GLY A 58 7.83 11.32 29.21
N SER A 59 7.36 12.47 28.74
CA SER A 59 5.92 12.80 28.63
C SER A 59 5.26 12.28 27.35
N ILE A 60 6.04 11.75 26.40
CA ILE A 60 5.53 11.22 25.11
C ILE A 60 4.93 9.83 25.25
N SER A 61 5.55 8.93 26.02
CA SER A 61 5.12 7.52 26.11
C SER A 61 3.66 7.33 26.53
N PRO A 62 3.12 8.05 27.53
CA PRO A 62 1.71 7.91 27.91
C PRO A 62 0.74 8.30 26.79
N LEU A 63 1.11 9.21 25.88
CA LEU A 63 0.25 9.61 24.77
C LEU A 63 0.08 8.49 23.72
N PHE A 64 1.10 7.66 23.52
CA PHE A 64 0.97 6.47 22.67
C PHE A 64 0.07 5.39 23.31
N GLU A 65 0.11 5.25 24.64
CA GLU A 65 -0.82 4.39 25.37
C GLU A 65 -2.26 4.91 25.21
N LEU A 66 -2.45 6.23 25.36
CA LEU A 66 -3.75 6.88 25.17
C LEU A 66 -4.31 6.65 23.76
N ARG A 67 -3.49 6.76 22.71
CA ARG A 67 -3.93 6.43 21.33
C ARG A 67 -4.48 5.01 21.21
N ARG A 68 -3.83 4.04 21.84
CA ARG A 68 -4.22 2.63 21.79
C ARG A 68 -5.51 2.38 22.57
N LEU A 69 -5.64 3.00 23.75
CA LEU A 69 -6.86 2.89 24.55
C LEU A 69 -8.07 3.54 23.88
N MET A 70 -7.86 4.65 23.16
CA MET A 70 -8.91 5.39 22.47
C MET A 70 -9.20 4.89 21.04
N TYR A 71 -8.56 3.80 20.61
CA TYR A 71 -8.88 3.17 19.34
C TYR A 71 -10.26 2.53 19.38
N VAL A 72 -11.07 2.82 18.36
CA VAL A 72 -12.38 2.22 18.16
C VAL A 72 -12.34 1.40 16.85
N PRO A 73 -12.63 0.09 16.88
CA PRO A 73 -12.66 -0.73 15.67
C PRO A 73 -13.55 -0.12 14.57
N GLY A 74 -13.01 0.00 13.36
CA GLY A 74 -13.72 0.59 12.21
C GLY A 74 -13.74 2.12 12.20
N ALA A 75 -13.57 2.81 13.33
CA ALA A 75 -13.52 4.27 13.38
C ALA A 75 -12.08 4.83 13.54
N GLY A 76 -11.12 3.98 13.91
CA GLY A 76 -9.72 4.37 14.11
C GLY A 76 -9.46 5.07 15.45
N THR A 77 -8.36 5.82 15.53
CA THR A 77 -7.98 6.65 16.67
C THR A 77 -7.66 8.08 16.23
N TRP A 78 -7.43 8.99 17.17
CA TRP A 78 -7.09 10.40 16.89
C TRP A 78 -5.68 10.54 16.30
N PHE A 79 -5.44 11.57 15.47
CA PHE A 79 -4.12 11.88 14.90
C PHE A 79 -3.36 12.96 15.66
N SER A 80 -4.08 13.84 16.37
CA SER A 80 -3.50 14.90 17.19
C SER A 80 -4.28 15.10 18.49
N VAL A 81 -3.60 15.64 19.50
CA VAL A 81 -4.20 16.09 20.75
C VAL A 81 -3.52 17.36 21.25
N GLU A 82 -4.32 18.32 21.71
CA GLU A 82 -3.88 19.45 22.53
C GLU A 82 -4.25 19.17 23.99
N VAL A 83 -3.31 19.38 24.91
CA VAL A 83 -3.54 19.31 26.36
C VAL A 83 -3.24 20.68 26.96
N ASP A 84 -4.29 21.36 27.39
CA ASP A 84 -4.24 22.66 28.05
C ASP A 84 -4.11 22.45 29.56
N VAL A 85 -2.98 22.89 30.12
CA VAL A 85 -2.60 22.67 31.51
C VAL A 85 -2.56 24.01 32.24
N THR A 86 -3.16 24.05 33.44
CA THR A 86 -3.09 25.17 34.37
C THR A 86 -2.09 24.89 35.52
N PRO A 87 -1.62 25.92 36.26
CA PRO A 87 -0.61 25.73 37.33
C PRO A 87 -1.03 24.80 38.46
N ASP A 88 -2.32 24.59 38.67
CA ASP A 88 -2.87 23.62 39.62
C ASP A 88 -3.07 22.21 39.01
N LEU A 89 -2.41 21.95 37.86
CA LEU A 89 -2.39 20.70 37.12
C LEU A 89 -3.76 20.21 36.62
N ARG A 90 -4.75 21.12 36.47
CA ARG A 90 -5.96 20.76 35.72
C ARG A 90 -5.62 20.71 34.24
N ALA A 91 -6.14 19.69 33.57
CA ALA A 91 -5.93 19.46 32.16
C ALA A 91 -7.25 19.45 31.39
N ALA A 92 -7.28 20.10 30.23
CA ALA A 92 -8.36 19.98 29.25
C ALA A 92 -7.79 19.50 27.92
N THR A 93 -8.49 18.58 27.25
CA THR A 93 -8.00 17.97 26.01
C THR A 93 -8.87 18.29 24.80
N ARG A 94 -8.23 18.41 23.62
CA ARG A 94 -8.91 18.51 22.33
C ARG A 94 -8.25 17.56 21.34
N PHE A 95 -9.02 16.62 20.80
CA PHE A 95 -8.53 15.59 19.87
C PHE A 95 -8.91 15.90 18.43
N GLY A 96 -7.97 15.70 17.50
CA GLY A 96 -8.20 15.79 16.07
C GLY A 96 -8.26 14.41 15.41
N TYR A 97 -9.46 14.01 14.95
CA TYR A 97 -9.70 12.71 14.31
C TYR A 97 -9.72 12.76 12.78
N ASP A 98 -10.23 13.87 12.23
CA ASP A 98 -10.62 13.95 10.82
C ASP A 98 -9.91 15.07 10.06
N THR A 99 -9.02 15.81 10.74
CA THR A 99 -8.19 16.85 10.14
C THR A 99 -6.75 16.36 10.04
N GLU A 100 -6.12 16.52 8.87
CA GLU A 100 -4.70 16.21 8.69
C GLU A 100 -3.88 17.04 9.70
N PRO A 101 -3.01 16.40 10.52
CA PRO A 101 -2.18 17.14 11.45
C PRO A 101 -1.24 18.09 10.69
N ALA A 102 -1.11 19.31 11.20
CA ALA A 102 -0.09 20.25 10.72
C ALA A 102 1.29 19.83 11.24
N TRP A 103 1.98 18.98 10.48
CA TRP A 103 3.34 18.52 10.80
C TRP A 103 4.38 19.61 10.54
N TYR A 104 5.43 19.68 11.37
CA TYR A 104 6.57 20.55 11.11
C TYR A 104 7.32 20.14 9.83
N LEU A 105 7.43 18.83 9.59
CA LEU A 105 7.93 18.26 8.34
C LEU A 105 6.85 17.38 7.71
N PRO A 106 6.58 17.50 6.39
CA PRO A 106 5.63 16.64 5.71
C PRO A 106 5.92 15.16 5.98
N ARG A 107 4.86 14.39 6.24
CA ARG A 107 4.94 12.93 6.40
C ARG A 107 4.73 12.22 5.08
N ASP A 108 5.53 11.17 4.87
CA ASP A 108 5.40 10.28 3.73
C ASP A 108 4.05 9.59 3.73
N ASP A 109 3.47 9.43 2.54
CA ASP A 109 2.13 8.88 2.37
C ASP A 109 2.04 7.43 2.92
N GLU A 110 3.14 6.67 2.87
CA GLU A 110 3.24 5.32 3.45
C GLU A 110 3.05 5.28 4.97
N THR A 111 3.49 6.31 5.70
CA THR A 111 3.38 6.34 7.17
C THR A 111 1.90 6.36 7.60
N TYR A 112 1.02 6.94 6.77
CA TYR A 112 -0.42 6.92 7.00
C TYR A 112 -1.04 5.54 6.73
N VAL A 113 -0.52 4.80 5.75
CA VAL A 113 -0.96 3.42 5.46
C VAL A 113 -0.58 2.50 6.61
N ASP A 114 0.64 2.64 7.13
CA ASP A 114 1.12 1.85 8.26
C ASP A 114 0.33 2.17 9.55
N ASP A 115 -0.07 3.44 9.76
CA ASP A 115 -0.95 3.81 10.87
C ASP A 115 -2.34 3.20 10.73
N LEU A 116 -2.91 3.17 9.52
CA LEU A 116 -4.20 2.51 9.25
C LEU A 116 -4.14 0.98 9.43
N ALA A 117 -2.98 0.35 9.27
CA ALA A 117 -2.83 -1.07 9.54
C ALA A 117 -2.95 -1.39 11.05
N LEU A 118 -2.54 -0.45 11.92
CA LEU A 118 -2.66 -0.58 13.38
C LEU A 118 -4.00 -0.08 13.91
N PHE A 119 -4.55 0.97 13.30
CA PHE A 119 -5.83 1.58 13.67
C PHE A 119 -6.79 1.63 12.47
N PRO A 120 -7.29 0.47 12.00
CA PRO A 120 -8.18 0.40 10.85
C PRO A 120 -9.39 1.33 10.94
N ARG A 121 -9.70 1.93 9.79
CA ARG A 121 -10.90 2.75 9.56
C ARG A 121 -11.70 2.16 8.42
N ASP A 122 -13.00 2.05 8.62
CA ASP A 122 -13.97 1.73 7.58
C ASP A 122 -14.10 2.92 6.62
N GLU A 123 -14.63 2.66 5.42
CA GLU A 123 -14.66 3.64 4.33
C GLU A 123 -15.42 4.93 4.71
N GLU A 124 -16.46 4.82 5.55
CA GLU A 124 -17.25 5.93 6.06
C GLU A 124 -16.52 6.80 7.10
N HIS A 125 -15.50 6.24 7.76
CA HIS A 125 -14.67 6.90 8.78
C HIS A 125 -13.30 7.34 8.26
N LEU A 126 -13.07 7.21 6.94
CA LEU A 126 -11.83 7.62 6.28
C LEU A 126 -12.01 9.02 5.66
N PRO A 127 -11.39 10.07 6.22
CA PRO A 127 -11.47 11.42 5.66
C PRO A 127 -10.85 11.50 4.26
N ASP A 128 -11.33 12.44 3.44
CA ASP A 128 -10.90 12.56 2.04
C ASP A 128 -9.38 12.79 1.88
N TRP A 129 -8.76 13.57 2.75
CA TRP A 129 -7.32 13.81 2.72
C TRP A 129 -6.53 12.51 2.95
N LEU A 130 -6.99 11.67 3.89
CA LEU A 130 -6.35 10.40 4.22
C LEU A 130 -6.56 9.39 3.09
N ARG A 131 -7.75 9.37 2.46
CA ARG A 131 -8.00 8.55 1.28
C ARG A 131 -7.03 8.90 0.14
N GLN A 132 -6.79 10.18 -0.11
CA GLN A 132 -5.82 10.63 -1.12
C GLN A 132 -4.39 10.20 -0.79
N LYS A 133 -3.99 10.21 0.49
CA LYS A 133 -2.68 9.69 0.95
C LYS A 133 -2.55 8.19 0.70
N VAL A 134 -3.58 7.39 1.02
CA VAL A 134 -3.55 5.94 0.77
C VAL A 134 -3.44 5.62 -0.73
N VAL A 135 -4.20 6.33 -1.57
CA VAL A 135 -4.12 6.17 -3.03
C VAL A 135 -2.72 6.53 -3.54
N ARG A 136 -2.17 7.65 -3.08
CA ARG A 136 -0.82 8.08 -3.44
C ARG A 136 0.26 7.11 -2.95
N ALA A 137 0.22 6.66 -1.70
CA ALA A 137 1.13 5.64 -1.19
C ALA A 137 1.07 4.33 -2.02
N GLY A 138 -0.12 3.94 -2.46
CA GLY A 138 -0.29 2.85 -3.42
C GLY A 138 0.42 3.10 -4.76
N SER A 139 0.36 4.33 -5.27
CA SER A 139 1.06 4.77 -6.48
C SER A 139 2.56 5.08 -6.29
N GLU A 140 3.01 5.37 -5.07
CA GLU A 140 4.40 5.69 -4.72
C GLU A 140 5.20 4.42 -4.35
N ARG A 141 4.54 3.40 -3.79
CA ARG A 141 5.08 2.01 -3.79
C ARG A 141 5.24 1.45 -5.19
N GLU A 142 4.54 2.04 -6.16
CA GLU A 142 4.75 1.85 -7.58
C GLU A 142 5.91 2.73 -8.15
N LEU A 143 6.52 3.66 -7.40
CA LEU A 143 7.62 4.54 -7.88
C LEU A 143 9.04 3.93 -7.80
N ASP A 144 9.24 2.70 -7.32
CA ASP A 144 10.45 1.90 -7.63
C ASP A 144 10.27 1.04 -8.90
N TRP A 145 9.42 1.53 -9.81
CA TRP A 145 9.13 0.90 -11.08
C TRP A 145 10.38 0.84 -11.96
N SER A 146 10.94 -0.36 -12.07
CA SER A 146 12.12 -0.66 -12.90
C SER A 146 11.75 -1.39 -14.20
N GLY A 147 10.44 -1.41 -14.52
CA GLY A 147 9.87 -2.30 -15.52
C GLY A 147 9.39 -3.61 -14.89
N LEU A 148 8.97 -4.56 -15.74
CA LEU A 148 8.50 -5.87 -15.29
C LEU A 148 9.11 -6.95 -16.17
N ARG A 149 9.82 -7.89 -15.54
CA ARG A 149 10.57 -8.96 -16.23
C ARG A 149 10.39 -10.27 -15.50
N PHE A 150 9.53 -11.14 -16.02
CA PHE A 150 9.38 -12.47 -15.49
C PHE A 150 8.91 -13.44 -16.57
N GLN A 151 9.06 -14.72 -16.26
CA GLN A 151 8.44 -15.81 -16.99
C GLN A 151 7.55 -16.58 -16.02
N ALA A 152 6.44 -17.10 -16.53
CA ALA A 152 5.55 -17.95 -15.78
C ALA A 152 4.96 -19.01 -16.71
N SER A 153 4.32 -19.99 -16.09
CA SER A 153 3.72 -21.12 -16.80
C SER A 153 2.30 -21.31 -16.29
N PHE A 154 1.40 -21.77 -17.16
CA PHE A 154 0.20 -22.47 -16.73
C PHE A 154 0.35 -23.91 -17.14
N THR A 155 0.02 -24.82 -16.24
CA THR A 155 0.08 -26.26 -16.50
C THR A 155 -1.19 -26.94 -15.99
N ARG A 156 -1.51 -28.11 -16.54
CA ARG A 156 -2.76 -28.81 -16.23
C ARG A 156 -2.87 -29.22 -14.76
N ASP A 157 -1.75 -29.56 -14.14
CA ASP A 157 -1.68 -30.11 -12.78
C ASP A 157 -1.04 -29.14 -11.77
N GLY A 158 -0.72 -27.91 -12.19
CA GLY A 158 -0.05 -26.91 -11.36
C GLY A 158 1.41 -27.24 -11.04
N ARG A 159 2.02 -28.20 -11.74
CA ARG A 159 3.45 -28.50 -11.65
C ARG A 159 4.18 -28.00 -12.88
N LEU A 160 5.40 -27.50 -12.70
CA LEU A 160 6.23 -27.09 -13.84
C LEU A 160 6.45 -28.28 -14.79
N SER A 161 6.18 -28.05 -16.07
CA SER A 161 6.55 -29.00 -17.13
C SER A 161 8.07 -28.97 -17.34
N THR A 162 8.66 -30.14 -17.56
CA THR A 162 10.05 -30.29 -18.02
C THR A 162 10.14 -30.49 -19.54
N SER A 163 8.99 -30.54 -20.22
CA SER A 163 8.90 -30.71 -21.67
C SER A 163 9.04 -29.37 -22.38
N LEU A 164 9.82 -29.33 -23.46
CA LEU A 164 9.91 -28.22 -24.41
C LEU A 164 9.22 -28.60 -25.73
N ASP A 165 8.01 -29.15 -25.64
CA ASP A 165 7.21 -29.49 -26.82
C ASP A 165 6.38 -28.28 -27.28
N PHE A 166 6.91 -27.56 -28.26
CA PHE A 166 6.31 -26.34 -28.81
C PHE A 166 5.04 -26.57 -29.64
N HIS A 167 4.59 -27.82 -29.83
CA HIS A 167 3.35 -28.07 -30.56
C HIS A 167 2.15 -27.57 -29.76
N PRO A 168 1.22 -26.82 -30.38
CA PRO A 168 0.09 -26.28 -29.64
C PRO A 168 -0.89 -27.37 -29.20
N PRO A 169 -1.47 -27.25 -27.98
CA PRO A 169 -2.47 -28.17 -27.51
C PRO A 169 -3.78 -28.02 -28.32
N PRO A 170 -4.63 -29.07 -28.35
CA PRO A 170 -5.94 -28.97 -28.97
C PRO A 170 -6.74 -27.80 -28.41
N GLY A 171 -7.24 -26.93 -29.29
CA GLY A 171 -8.03 -25.77 -28.90
C GLY A 171 -7.23 -24.48 -28.65
N ALA A 172 -5.90 -24.49 -28.76
CA ALA A 172 -5.06 -23.30 -28.56
C ALA A 172 -5.54 -22.06 -29.34
N GLY A 173 -5.91 -22.22 -30.62
CA GLY A 173 -6.44 -21.12 -31.43
C GLY A 173 -7.77 -20.55 -30.92
N ARG A 174 -8.68 -21.40 -30.40
CA ARG A 174 -9.94 -20.96 -29.78
C ARG A 174 -9.67 -20.23 -28.47
N TRP A 175 -8.78 -20.76 -27.65
CA TRP A 175 -8.38 -20.12 -26.39
C TRP A 175 -7.77 -18.75 -26.65
N ALA A 176 -6.84 -18.64 -27.60
CA ALA A 176 -6.22 -17.36 -27.95
C ALA A 176 -7.27 -16.31 -28.36
N ALA A 177 -8.27 -16.67 -29.15
CA ALA A 177 -9.35 -15.77 -29.55
C ALA A 177 -10.26 -15.34 -28.37
N ASP A 178 -10.64 -16.27 -27.49
CA ASP A 178 -11.46 -15.97 -26.29
C ASP A 178 -10.69 -15.06 -25.31
N ILE A 179 -9.41 -15.35 -25.06
CA ILE A 179 -8.53 -14.52 -24.22
C ILE A 179 -8.47 -13.10 -24.76
N VAL A 180 -8.22 -12.91 -26.06
CA VAL A 180 -8.20 -11.57 -26.68
C VAL A 180 -9.53 -10.84 -26.49
N GLY A 181 -10.66 -11.52 -26.69
CA GLY A 181 -11.99 -10.94 -26.50
C GLY A 181 -12.25 -10.48 -25.06
N ARG A 182 -11.87 -11.30 -24.08
CA ARG A 182 -12.05 -10.98 -22.65
C ARG A 182 -11.13 -9.86 -22.18
N LEU A 183 -9.87 -9.86 -22.62
CA LEU A 183 -8.95 -8.76 -22.34
C LEU A 183 -9.46 -7.44 -22.95
N ALA A 184 -9.95 -7.47 -24.20
CA ALA A 184 -10.52 -6.29 -24.85
C ALA A 184 -11.74 -5.74 -24.09
N ALA A 185 -12.59 -6.61 -23.51
CA ALA A 185 -13.72 -6.19 -22.69
C ALA A 185 -13.31 -5.48 -21.39
N GLN A 186 -12.07 -5.68 -20.92
CA GLN A 186 -11.46 -4.97 -19.80
C GLN A 186 -10.65 -3.73 -20.23
N GLY A 187 -10.74 -3.34 -21.51
CA GLY A 187 -9.98 -2.21 -22.07
C GLY A 187 -8.51 -2.53 -22.37
N ILE A 188 -8.11 -3.80 -22.33
CA ILE A 188 -6.73 -4.24 -22.60
C ILE A 188 -6.59 -4.61 -24.07
N HIS A 189 -5.65 -3.97 -24.75
CA HIS A 189 -5.38 -4.25 -26.16
C HIS A 189 -4.55 -5.53 -26.30
N ALA A 190 -5.13 -6.56 -26.92
CA ALA A 190 -4.45 -7.80 -27.23
C ALA A 190 -4.76 -8.25 -28.66
N ARG A 191 -3.89 -9.10 -29.23
CA ARG A 191 -4.11 -9.73 -30.54
C ARG A 191 -3.54 -11.13 -30.58
N VAL A 192 -4.13 -11.97 -31.42
CA VAL A 192 -3.55 -13.27 -31.76
C VAL A 192 -2.36 -13.06 -32.70
N GLY A 193 -1.24 -13.66 -32.36
CA GLY A 193 -0.01 -13.77 -33.13
C GLY A 193 0.32 -15.22 -33.44
N HIS A 194 1.40 -15.40 -34.19
CA HIS A 194 2.08 -16.68 -34.31
C HIS A 194 3.58 -16.45 -34.11
N SER A 195 4.21 -17.38 -33.42
CA SER A 195 5.65 -17.44 -33.24
C SER A 195 6.16 -18.76 -33.79
N VAL A 196 7.44 -18.76 -34.17
CA VAL A 196 8.13 -19.94 -34.67
C VAL A 196 9.28 -20.20 -33.73
N ASP A 197 9.41 -21.44 -33.27
CA ASP A 197 10.61 -21.86 -32.56
C ASP A 197 11.77 -22.00 -33.54
N ASP A 198 12.87 -21.31 -33.28
CA ASP A 198 14.00 -21.21 -34.22
C ASP A 198 14.73 -22.55 -34.41
N GLU A 199 14.76 -23.41 -33.38
CA GLU A 199 15.46 -24.69 -33.43
C GLU A 199 14.62 -25.79 -34.10
N SER A 200 13.36 -25.95 -33.71
CA SER A 200 12.47 -26.99 -34.23
C SER A 200 11.70 -26.57 -35.49
N GLY A 201 11.59 -25.27 -35.76
CA GLY A 201 10.76 -24.71 -36.84
C GLY A 201 9.26 -24.80 -36.59
N VAL A 202 8.83 -25.25 -35.41
CA VAL A 202 7.41 -25.41 -35.07
C VAL A 202 6.76 -24.04 -34.92
N THR A 203 5.66 -23.84 -35.63
CA THR A 203 4.82 -22.63 -35.50
C THR A 203 3.72 -22.86 -34.48
N TYR A 204 3.56 -21.94 -33.54
CA TYR A 204 2.53 -21.99 -32.51
C TYR A 204 1.83 -20.63 -32.38
N PRO A 205 0.53 -20.60 -32.00
CA PRO A 205 -0.17 -19.35 -31.71
C PRO A 205 0.34 -18.74 -30.42
N ASP A 206 0.31 -17.41 -30.36
CA ASP A 206 0.56 -16.62 -29.15
C ASP A 206 -0.49 -15.52 -29.01
N VAL A 207 -0.77 -15.08 -27.79
CA VAL A 207 -1.51 -13.84 -27.53
C VAL A 207 -0.50 -12.76 -27.14
N ARG A 208 -0.45 -11.68 -27.92
CA ARG A 208 0.34 -10.49 -27.58
C ARG A 208 -0.53 -9.46 -26.93
N VAL A 209 -0.17 -9.06 -25.72
CA VAL A 209 -0.90 -8.10 -24.89
C VAL A 209 -0.05 -6.85 -24.76
N ARG A 210 -0.63 -5.68 -25.04
CA ARG A 210 0.07 -4.39 -24.93
C ARG A 210 0.12 -3.94 -23.46
N LEU A 211 1.30 -3.49 -23.02
CA LEU A 211 1.50 -2.82 -21.72
C LEU A 211 2.17 -1.48 -22.02
N GLY A 212 1.38 -0.40 -22.11
CA GLY A 212 1.85 0.89 -22.59
C GLY A 212 2.36 0.82 -24.05
N ASP A 213 3.62 1.18 -24.24
CA ASP A 213 4.41 1.04 -25.47
C ASP A 213 5.17 -0.29 -25.55
N GLY A 214 5.16 -1.10 -24.48
CA GLY A 214 5.70 -2.46 -24.42
C GLY A 214 4.63 -3.53 -24.70
N TYR A 215 5.04 -4.80 -24.61
CA TYR A 215 4.11 -5.93 -24.72
C TYR A 215 4.57 -7.14 -23.89
N CYS A 216 3.66 -8.06 -23.61
CA CYS A 216 3.95 -9.41 -23.14
C CYS A 216 3.32 -10.45 -24.08
N SER A 217 3.76 -11.70 -23.98
CA SER A 217 3.25 -12.79 -24.83
C SER A 217 2.88 -14.03 -24.04
N VAL A 218 1.73 -14.62 -24.37
CA VAL A 218 1.28 -15.92 -23.87
C VAL A 218 1.33 -16.91 -25.03
N ALA A 219 2.26 -17.85 -25.00
CA ALA A 219 2.47 -18.88 -26.00
C ALA A 219 1.83 -20.21 -25.55
N PHE A 220 1.23 -20.95 -26.48
CA PHE A 220 0.55 -22.21 -26.18
C PHE A 220 1.38 -23.39 -26.66
N TRP A 221 2.11 -24.04 -25.75
CA TRP A 221 2.86 -25.28 -25.99
C TRP A 221 2.10 -26.49 -25.41
N ALA A 222 2.51 -27.70 -25.77
CA ALA A 222 1.68 -28.90 -25.59
C ALA A 222 1.25 -29.15 -24.14
N ASP A 223 2.20 -28.95 -23.22
CA ASP A 223 2.07 -29.17 -21.78
C ASP A 223 2.41 -27.92 -20.94
N ASP A 224 2.67 -26.78 -21.59
CA ASP A 224 2.97 -25.52 -20.93
C ASP A 224 2.37 -24.35 -21.70
N ILE A 225 1.52 -23.56 -21.04
CA ILE A 225 1.17 -22.24 -21.56
C ILE A 225 2.20 -21.28 -20.99
N PHE A 226 3.20 -21.00 -21.79
CA PHE A 226 4.32 -20.19 -21.41
C PHE A 226 3.99 -18.71 -21.53
N TRP A 227 4.16 -17.97 -20.44
CA TRP A 227 3.93 -16.54 -20.39
C TRP A 227 5.24 -15.81 -20.10
N SER A 228 5.59 -14.86 -20.96
CA SER A 228 6.75 -14.00 -20.78
C SER A 228 6.36 -12.53 -20.77
N VAL A 229 6.92 -11.80 -19.81
CA VAL A 229 6.82 -10.34 -19.69
C VAL A 229 8.22 -9.76 -19.69
N ASP A 230 8.49 -8.82 -20.57
CA ASP A 230 9.69 -7.96 -20.54
C ASP A 230 9.29 -6.56 -21.01
N VAL A 231 9.10 -5.67 -20.04
CA VAL A 231 8.69 -4.28 -20.27
C VAL A 231 9.64 -3.39 -19.49
N ALA A 232 10.30 -2.46 -20.16
CA ALA A 232 11.15 -1.48 -19.49
C ALA A 232 10.32 -0.41 -18.77
N ALA A 233 10.92 0.22 -17.75
CA ALA A 233 10.25 1.26 -16.98
C ALA A 233 9.71 2.42 -17.85
N SER A 234 10.42 2.72 -18.95
CA SER A 234 10.04 3.78 -19.90
C SER A 234 8.93 3.37 -20.88
N GLN A 235 8.60 2.08 -20.97
CA GLN A 235 7.63 1.57 -21.94
C GLN A 235 6.22 1.43 -21.37
N SER A 236 6.06 1.39 -20.05
CA SER A 236 4.74 1.34 -19.41
C SER A 236 4.84 2.03 -18.07
N ASP A 237 3.74 2.59 -17.60
CA ASP A 237 3.60 2.90 -16.18
C ASP A 237 3.24 1.62 -15.39
N PRO A 238 3.55 1.57 -14.08
CA PRO A 238 3.30 0.41 -13.23
C PRO A 238 1.82 0.04 -13.11
N HIS A 239 0.91 1.01 -13.12
CA HIS A 239 -0.54 0.77 -13.04
C HIS A 239 -1.06 0.01 -14.28
N THR A 240 -0.73 0.51 -15.48
CA THR A 240 -1.03 -0.16 -16.75
C THR A 240 -0.44 -1.57 -16.79
N ALA A 241 0.81 -1.73 -16.33
CA ALA A 241 1.48 -3.01 -16.34
C ALA A 241 0.78 -4.02 -15.40
N ARG A 242 0.53 -3.61 -14.14
CA ARG A 242 -0.17 -4.41 -13.12
C ARG A 242 -1.56 -4.84 -13.60
N HIS A 243 -2.37 -3.91 -14.08
CA HIS A 243 -3.71 -4.21 -14.57
C HIS A 243 -3.68 -5.27 -15.67
N ALA A 244 -2.80 -5.11 -16.66
CA ALA A 244 -2.69 -6.07 -17.75
C ALA A 244 -2.22 -7.46 -17.28
N VAL A 245 -1.18 -7.55 -16.43
CA VAL A 245 -0.66 -8.86 -16.00
C VAL A 245 -1.61 -9.61 -15.08
N THR A 246 -2.32 -8.93 -14.16
CA THR A 246 -3.34 -9.57 -13.32
C THR A 246 -4.49 -10.11 -14.16
N ALA A 247 -4.98 -9.32 -15.12
CA ALA A 247 -6.02 -9.74 -16.04
C ALA A 247 -5.60 -10.93 -16.91
N VAL A 248 -4.38 -10.93 -17.46
CA VAL A 248 -3.84 -12.08 -18.21
C VAL A 248 -3.84 -13.34 -17.36
N ARG A 249 -3.37 -13.24 -16.11
CA ARG A 249 -3.30 -14.40 -15.20
C ARG A 249 -4.68 -15.05 -15.00
N GLU A 250 -5.68 -14.24 -14.72
CA GLU A 250 -7.05 -14.70 -14.45
C GLU A 250 -7.73 -15.22 -15.73
N VAL A 251 -7.69 -14.43 -16.80
CA VAL A 251 -8.35 -14.78 -18.07
C VAL A 251 -7.76 -16.05 -18.69
N VAL A 252 -6.43 -16.25 -18.64
CA VAL A 252 -5.80 -17.46 -19.17
C VAL A 252 -6.22 -18.68 -18.35
N GLY A 253 -6.18 -18.59 -17.02
CA GLY A 253 -6.64 -19.66 -16.13
C GLY A 253 -8.09 -20.04 -16.39
N ASP A 254 -8.98 -19.04 -16.47
CA ASP A 254 -10.41 -19.24 -16.69
C ASP A 254 -10.75 -19.84 -18.06
N VAL A 255 -10.08 -19.38 -19.12
CA VAL A 255 -10.37 -19.83 -20.49
C VAL A 255 -9.85 -21.25 -20.72
N THR A 256 -8.70 -21.58 -20.15
CA THR A 256 -8.00 -22.84 -20.43
C THR A 256 -8.29 -23.92 -19.38
N GLY A 257 -8.65 -23.51 -18.17
CA GLY A 257 -8.76 -24.38 -16.99
C GLY A 257 -7.39 -24.82 -16.45
N TRP A 258 -6.28 -24.25 -16.95
CA TRP A 258 -4.94 -24.61 -16.50
C TRP A 258 -4.53 -23.77 -15.31
N THR A 259 -3.72 -24.36 -14.42
CA THR A 259 -3.34 -23.74 -13.16
C THR A 259 -2.08 -22.89 -13.35
N PHE A 260 -2.10 -21.65 -12.85
CA PHE A 260 -0.94 -20.77 -12.82
C PHE A 260 0.16 -21.33 -11.90
N VAL A 261 1.40 -21.34 -12.39
CA VAL A 261 2.59 -21.81 -11.68
C VAL A 261 3.57 -20.65 -11.55
N ASP A 262 3.78 -20.21 -10.31
CA ASP A 262 4.58 -19.04 -9.95
C ASP A 262 6.05 -19.36 -9.66
N ALA A 263 6.49 -20.61 -9.87
CA ALA A 263 7.84 -21.07 -9.54
C ALA A 263 8.97 -20.31 -10.28
N LYS A 264 8.67 -19.62 -11.39
CA LYS A 264 9.59 -18.76 -12.14
C LYS A 264 9.45 -17.26 -11.79
N VAL A 265 8.49 -16.90 -10.93
CA VAL A 265 8.25 -15.56 -10.40
C VAL A 265 8.94 -15.47 -9.04
N THR A 266 10.17 -14.98 -9.04
CA THR A 266 11.12 -15.21 -7.94
C THR A 266 11.27 -14.03 -7.00
N THR A 267 10.94 -12.82 -7.45
CA THR A 267 11.14 -11.61 -6.64
C THR A 267 9.84 -11.19 -5.94
N GLY A 268 9.96 -10.64 -4.72
CA GLY A 268 8.82 -10.06 -4.00
C GLY A 268 8.16 -8.91 -4.79
N TYR A 269 8.92 -8.24 -5.65
CA TYR A 269 8.44 -7.23 -6.59
C TYR A 269 7.52 -7.83 -7.67
N GLU A 270 7.96 -8.87 -8.38
CA GLU A 270 7.14 -9.55 -9.39
C GLU A 270 5.87 -10.16 -8.77
N ARG A 271 6.01 -10.80 -7.61
CA ARG A 271 4.87 -11.38 -6.86
C ARG A 271 3.85 -10.30 -6.49
N ALA A 272 4.32 -9.15 -6.01
CA ALA A 272 3.45 -8.02 -5.71
C ALA A 272 2.76 -7.47 -6.96
N MET A 273 3.44 -7.37 -8.12
CA MET A 273 2.85 -6.94 -9.38
C MET A 273 1.76 -7.88 -9.90
N LEU A 274 1.83 -9.17 -9.54
CA LEU A 274 0.83 -10.18 -9.89
C LEU A 274 -0.30 -10.34 -8.85
N GLY A 275 -0.27 -9.57 -7.75
CA GLY A 275 -1.23 -9.71 -6.65
C GLY A 275 -1.06 -11.01 -5.85
N LEU A 276 0.15 -11.59 -5.86
CA LEU A 276 0.49 -12.79 -5.11
C LEU A 276 1.05 -12.43 -3.71
N PRO A 277 0.85 -13.29 -2.70
CA PRO A 277 1.49 -13.12 -1.40
C PRO A 277 3.02 -13.17 -1.53
N ARG A 278 3.73 -12.38 -0.73
CA ARG A 278 5.20 -12.33 -0.67
C ARG A 278 5.79 -13.64 -0.19
#